data_AF-A0A2V7WAG4-F1
#
_entry.id   AF-A0A2V7WAG4-F1
#
_cell.length_a   1.000
_cell.length_b   1.000
_cell.length_c   1.000
_cell.angle_alpha   90.00
_cell.angle_beta   90.00
_cell.angle_gamma   90.00
#
_symmetry.space_group_name_H-M   'P 1'
#
loop_
_entity.id
_entity.type
_entity.pdbx_description
1 polymer ?
#
loop_
_entity_poly.entity_id
_entity_poly.type
_entity_poly.pdbx_seq_one_letter_code
_entity_poly.pdbx_strand_id
1 'polypeptide(L)'
;MAGVNPPSAIRHPPSVFRIATRDELWLRGRLLERRLSHGEAIEDEYGIIATDSRDDALLAICDREMQRMHDAMPRDARVRLVATASTDGTSSTMTIGLRGLSIVTSPEHASVDYALLRELADVEPSGELIDYHGVPIVWRNGSAAVLLHEAIGHPLEHEHAAIEWPSWLHVDVPLRIRRATFRDVPLLRMTTLIASGVGQAFQPVPSIEVLLVAGGEYEPLTQTVTLHIAAANYEGRRLPPFEITESREAVARAIVAAEGETLRYPGVVCSREGQELVVGSFAPVMMTLFA
;
A
#
# COMPACT_ATOMS: atom_id res chain seq x y z
N MET A 1 45.21 6.89 -41.69
CA MET A 1 43.97 6.47 -41.01
C MET A 1 44.05 6.98 -39.58
N ALA A 2 43.30 8.04 -39.25
CA ALA A 2 43.24 8.57 -37.90
C ALA A 2 42.34 7.67 -37.06
N GLY A 3 42.86 7.12 -35.97
CA GLY A 3 42.11 6.31 -35.01
C GLY A 3 41.09 7.20 -34.28
N VAL A 4 39.82 6.87 -34.43
CA VAL A 4 38.75 7.45 -33.62
C VAL A 4 38.82 6.77 -32.26
N ASN A 5 39.29 7.49 -31.24
CA ASN A 5 39.13 7.04 -29.85
C ASN A 5 37.63 7.02 -29.53
N PRO A 6 37.09 5.92 -28.97
CA PRO A 6 35.72 5.91 -28.51
C PRO A 6 35.54 6.97 -27.41
N PRO A 7 34.39 7.64 -27.34
CA PRO A 7 34.12 8.61 -26.30
C PRO A 7 34.28 7.92 -24.93
N SER A 8 35.08 8.54 -24.07
CA SER A 8 35.23 8.13 -22.67
C SER A 8 33.84 8.03 -22.06
N ALA A 9 33.44 6.84 -21.62
CA ALA A 9 32.20 6.64 -20.88
C ALA A 9 32.17 7.65 -19.72
N ILE A 10 31.11 8.46 -19.67
CA ILE A 10 30.87 9.38 -18.57
C ILE A 10 30.68 8.50 -17.34
N ARG A 11 31.69 8.43 -16.47
CA ARG A 11 31.60 7.71 -15.19
C ARG A 11 30.61 8.47 -14.33
N HIS A 12 29.43 7.90 -14.11
CA HIS A 12 28.52 8.42 -13.10
C HIS A 12 29.21 8.30 -11.74
N PRO A 13 29.21 9.37 -10.92
CA PRO A 13 29.76 9.29 -9.57
C PRO A 13 28.97 8.22 -8.79
N PRO A 14 29.64 7.46 -7.91
CA PRO A 14 28.96 6.44 -7.13
C PRO A 14 27.84 7.06 -6.30
N SER A 15 26.68 6.43 -6.32
CA SER A 15 25.56 6.85 -5.48
C SER A 15 25.66 6.15 -4.12
N VAL A 16 25.38 6.88 -3.05
CA VAL A 16 25.45 6.36 -1.68
C VAL A 16 24.07 6.43 -1.06
N PHE A 17 23.56 5.28 -0.63
CA PHE A 17 22.31 5.13 0.10
C PHE A 17 22.61 4.68 1.52
N ARG A 18 22.03 5.35 2.51
CA ARG A 18 22.14 4.96 3.93
C ARG A 18 20.75 4.82 4.52
N ILE A 19 20.60 3.88 5.43
CA ILE A 19 19.32 3.60 6.09
C ILE A 19 19.55 3.12 7.51
N ALA A 20 18.62 3.50 8.39
CA ALA A 20 18.38 2.88 9.66
C ALA A 20 16.88 2.54 9.78
N THR A 21 16.57 1.41 10.37
CA THR A 21 15.19 0.95 10.62
C THR A 21 15.09 0.40 12.03
N ARG A 22 14.09 0.87 12.77
CA ARG A 22 13.65 0.28 14.04
C ARG A 22 12.28 -0.36 13.84
N ASP A 23 12.12 -1.54 14.38
CA ASP A 23 10.90 -2.34 14.26
C ASP A 23 10.57 -2.96 15.61
N GLU A 24 9.36 -2.71 16.10
CA GLU A 24 8.88 -3.19 17.38
C GLU A 24 7.50 -3.83 17.25
N LEU A 25 7.33 -5.02 17.85
CA LEU A 25 6.04 -5.68 17.97
C LEU A 25 5.54 -5.55 19.41
N TRP A 26 4.34 -5.02 19.55
CA TRP A 26 3.63 -4.84 20.80
C TRP A 26 2.34 -5.66 20.79
N LEU A 27 2.00 -6.24 21.93
CA LEU A 27 0.72 -6.91 22.15
C LEU A 27 0.11 -6.41 23.44
N ARG A 28 -1.03 -5.75 23.33
CA ARG A 28 -1.78 -5.20 24.48
C ARG A 28 -0.89 -4.35 25.39
N GLY A 29 -0.13 -3.45 24.79
CA GLY A 29 0.76 -2.52 25.49
C GLY A 29 2.05 -3.14 26.03
N ARG A 30 2.30 -4.43 25.79
CA ARG A 30 3.57 -5.10 26.15
C ARG A 30 4.44 -5.27 24.91
N LEU A 31 5.69 -4.82 24.99
CA LEU A 31 6.71 -5.08 23.98
C LEU A 31 7.02 -6.59 23.96
N LEU A 32 6.90 -7.19 22.78
CA LEU A 32 7.23 -8.59 22.52
C LEU A 32 8.56 -8.74 21.80
N GLU A 33 8.82 -7.87 20.83
CA GLU A 33 9.99 -7.95 19.97
C GLU A 33 10.51 -6.55 19.63
N ARG A 34 11.83 -6.43 19.50
CA ARG A 34 12.51 -5.23 19.05
C ARG A 34 13.67 -5.59 18.13
N ARG A 35 13.72 -4.98 16.95
CA ARG A 35 14.78 -5.13 15.96
C ARG A 35 15.36 -3.78 15.59
N LEU A 36 16.64 -3.80 15.26
CA LEU A 36 17.35 -2.67 14.68
C LEU A 36 18.13 -3.17 13.46
N SER A 37 17.97 -2.47 12.35
CA SER A 37 18.74 -2.68 11.12
C SER A 37 19.34 -1.34 10.70
N HIS A 38 20.56 -1.37 10.18
CA HIS A 38 21.19 -0.20 9.56
C HIS A 38 22.23 -0.64 8.55
N GLY A 39 22.51 0.20 7.58
CA GLY A 39 23.56 -0.07 6.61
C GLY A 39 23.72 1.03 5.57
N GLU A 40 24.71 0.81 4.73
CA GLU A 40 25.08 1.66 3.60
C GLU A 40 25.18 0.80 2.34
N ALA A 41 24.67 1.30 1.23
CA ALA A 41 24.87 0.76 -0.11
C ALA A 41 25.62 1.80 -0.95
N ILE A 42 26.73 1.38 -1.56
CA ILE A 42 27.45 2.18 -2.55
C ILE A 42 27.23 1.52 -3.90
N GLU A 43 26.71 2.27 -4.86
CA GLU A 43 26.44 1.81 -6.21
C GLU A 43 27.39 2.50 -7.19
N ASP A 44 28.12 1.70 -7.96
CA ASP A 44 29.07 2.14 -8.99
C ASP A 44 28.91 1.35 -10.30
N GLU A 45 29.86 1.51 -11.23
CA GLU A 45 29.83 0.82 -12.54
C GLU A 45 29.98 -0.72 -12.43
N TYR A 46 30.41 -1.24 -11.28
CA TYR A 46 30.64 -2.66 -11.03
C TYR A 46 29.52 -3.32 -10.21
N GLY A 47 28.60 -2.53 -9.64
CA GLY A 47 27.40 -3.02 -8.97
C GLY A 47 27.12 -2.32 -7.64
N ILE A 48 26.44 -3.04 -6.75
CA ILE A 48 26.03 -2.54 -5.42
C ILE A 48 26.85 -3.27 -4.35
N ILE A 49 27.56 -2.50 -3.53
CA ILE A 49 28.27 -3.01 -2.34
C ILE A 49 27.50 -2.56 -1.10
N ALA A 50 26.94 -3.52 -0.37
CA ALA A 50 26.20 -3.30 0.86
C ALA A 50 27.07 -3.61 2.08
N THR A 51 27.06 -2.71 3.07
CA THR A 51 27.77 -2.87 4.35
C THR A 51 26.86 -2.54 5.51
N ASP A 52 27.04 -3.18 6.66
CA ASP A 52 26.28 -2.89 7.89
C ASP A 52 26.77 -1.60 8.59
N SER A 53 27.20 -0.61 7.81
CA SER A 53 27.71 0.67 8.30
C SER A 53 26.63 1.41 9.09
N ARG A 54 27.05 2.03 10.20
CA ARG A 54 26.15 2.69 11.14
C ARG A 54 26.18 4.20 10.94
N ASP A 55 25.00 4.81 10.87
CA ASP A 55 24.81 6.27 10.85
C ASP A 55 24.00 6.68 12.10
N ASP A 56 24.69 7.31 13.07
CA ASP A 56 24.07 7.72 14.34
C ASP A 56 23.01 8.83 14.18
N ALA A 57 23.12 9.66 13.14
CA ALA A 57 22.12 10.70 12.87
C ALA A 57 20.80 10.06 12.39
N LEU A 58 20.87 9.05 11.51
CA LEU A 58 19.70 8.30 11.08
C LEU A 58 19.04 7.53 12.24
N LEU A 59 19.85 6.92 13.11
CA LEU A 59 19.33 6.23 14.30
C LEU A 59 18.59 7.18 15.24
N ALA A 60 19.13 8.39 15.45
CA ALA A 60 18.47 9.40 16.26
C ALA A 60 17.15 9.89 15.66
N ILE A 61 17.02 9.91 14.32
CA ILE A 61 15.73 10.17 13.64
C ILE A 61 14.75 9.03 13.93
N CYS A 62 15.17 7.77 13.73
CA CYS A 62 14.34 6.60 14.04
C CYS A 62 13.85 6.61 15.48
N ASP A 63 14.71 6.96 16.46
CA ASP A 63 14.32 7.03 17.87
C ASP A 63 13.22 8.08 18.12
N ARG A 64 13.29 9.24 17.47
CA ARG A 64 12.23 10.26 17.57
C ARG A 64 10.92 9.79 16.96
N GLU A 65 10.98 9.15 15.81
CA GLU A 65 9.80 8.62 15.13
C GLU A 65 9.16 7.46 15.91
N MET A 66 9.97 6.57 16.49
CA MET A 66 9.49 5.52 17.39
C MET A 66 8.76 6.10 18.59
N GLN A 67 9.30 7.17 19.21
CA GLN A 67 8.63 7.83 20.33
C GLN A 67 7.27 8.42 19.91
N ARG A 68 7.20 9.09 18.75
CA ARG A 68 5.92 9.61 18.21
C ARG A 68 4.89 8.49 18.02
N MET A 69 5.32 7.33 17.52
CA MET A 69 4.44 6.17 17.36
C MET A 69 4.05 5.53 18.70
N HIS A 70 4.94 5.49 19.69
CA HIS A 70 4.59 5.02 21.04
C HIS A 70 3.50 5.88 21.67
N ASP A 71 3.57 7.19 21.48
CA ASP A 71 2.57 8.13 22.00
C ASP A 71 1.20 7.95 21.34
N ALA A 72 1.17 7.56 20.07
CA ALA A 72 -0.05 7.32 19.29
C ALA A 72 -0.59 5.87 19.37
N MET A 73 0.19 4.94 19.94
CA MET A 73 -0.12 3.51 19.88
C MET A 73 -1.33 3.11 20.73
N PRO A 74 -2.34 2.41 20.17
CA PRO A 74 -3.42 1.82 20.96
C PRO A 74 -2.88 0.67 21.82
N ARG A 75 -3.23 0.70 23.12
CA ARG A 75 -2.67 -0.22 24.12
C ARG A 75 -3.43 -1.53 24.27
N ASP A 76 -4.60 -1.69 23.65
CA ASP A 76 -5.44 -2.88 23.72
C ASP A 76 -5.41 -3.73 22.43
N ALA A 77 -4.57 -3.37 21.46
CA ALA A 77 -4.39 -4.06 20.19
C ALA A 77 -3.06 -4.81 20.08
N ARG A 78 -2.89 -5.59 19.01
CA ARG A 78 -1.57 -6.00 18.52
C ARG A 78 -1.07 -4.90 17.60
N VAL A 79 0.12 -4.35 17.84
CA VAL A 79 0.66 -3.25 17.03
C VAL A 79 2.10 -3.53 16.64
N ARG A 80 2.42 -3.41 15.35
CA ARG A 80 3.81 -3.38 14.87
C ARG A 80 4.17 -1.96 14.46
N LEU A 81 5.25 -1.43 15.02
CA LEU A 81 5.75 -0.08 14.75
C LEU A 81 7.03 -0.21 13.93
N VAL A 82 7.12 0.51 12.81
CA VAL A 82 8.32 0.54 11.97
C VAL A 82 8.69 1.98 11.66
N ALA A 83 9.87 2.41 12.14
CA ALA A 83 10.45 3.71 11.84
C ALA A 83 11.68 3.52 10.96
N THR A 84 11.68 4.13 9.78
CA THR A 84 12.79 4.10 8.84
C THR A 84 13.28 5.51 8.56
N ALA A 85 14.59 5.73 8.68
CA ALA A 85 15.26 6.96 8.27
C ALA A 85 16.33 6.60 7.25
N SER A 86 16.36 7.33 6.14
CA SER A 86 17.30 7.08 5.04
C SER A 86 17.77 8.39 4.41
N THR A 87 18.72 8.29 3.48
CA THR A 87 19.12 9.41 2.62
C THR A 87 17.96 10.01 1.82
N ASP A 88 16.91 9.22 1.59
CA ASP A 88 15.78 9.60 0.74
C ASP A 88 14.59 10.15 1.55
N GLY A 89 14.71 10.15 2.89
CA GLY A 89 13.69 10.66 3.79
C GLY A 89 13.39 9.72 4.94
N THR A 90 12.29 10.01 5.63
CA THR A 90 11.85 9.32 6.84
C THR A 90 10.44 8.79 6.66
N SER A 91 10.15 7.60 7.17
CA SER A 91 8.81 7.01 7.21
C SER A 91 8.54 6.34 8.55
N SER A 92 7.27 6.39 8.97
CA SER A 92 6.79 5.90 10.26
C SER A 92 5.45 5.21 10.05
N THR A 93 5.42 3.89 10.24
CA THR A 93 4.21 3.10 10.04
C THR A 93 3.85 2.22 11.22
N MET A 94 2.55 2.05 11.38
CA MET A 94 1.95 1.27 12.45
C MET A 94 0.99 0.26 11.81
N THR A 95 1.23 -1.03 12.00
CA THR A 95 0.26 -2.07 11.66
C THR A 95 -0.53 -2.40 12.91
N ILE A 96 -1.81 -2.04 12.96
CA ILE A 96 -2.71 -2.29 14.09
C ILE A 96 -3.60 -3.48 13.74
N GLY A 97 -3.61 -4.50 14.59
CA GLY A 97 -4.40 -5.71 14.41
C GLY A 97 -5.35 -5.96 15.58
N LEU A 98 -6.58 -6.34 15.26
CA LEU A 98 -7.65 -6.64 16.21
C LEU A 98 -8.58 -7.73 15.66
N ARG A 99 -8.77 -8.82 16.42
CA ARG A 99 -9.69 -9.93 16.10
C ARG A 99 -9.62 -10.43 14.63
N GLY A 100 -8.41 -10.60 14.11
CA GLY A 100 -8.19 -11.09 12.74
C GLY A 100 -8.23 -10.03 11.64
N LEU A 101 -8.65 -8.79 11.95
CA LEU A 101 -8.52 -7.65 11.05
C LEU A 101 -7.21 -6.90 11.31
N SER A 102 -6.67 -6.27 10.27
CA SER A 102 -5.50 -5.41 10.40
C SER A 102 -5.55 -4.22 9.45
N ILE A 103 -4.96 -3.12 9.90
CA ILE A 103 -4.79 -1.89 9.14
C ILE A 103 -3.33 -1.43 9.27
N VAL A 104 -2.74 -0.94 8.19
CA VAL A 104 -1.49 -0.17 8.24
C VAL A 104 -1.82 1.33 8.27
N THR A 105 -1.15 2.09 9.12
CA THR A 105 -1.40 3.52 9.30
C THR A 105 -0.14 4.29 9.67
N SER A 106 -0.25 5.60 9.82
CA SER A 106 0.77 6.51 10.33
C SER A 106 0.37 6.97 11.75
N PRO A 107 1.32 7.46 12.58
CA PRO A 107 1.02 7.92 13.93
C PRO A 107 -0.03 9.05 13.98
N GLU A 108 -0.09 9.89 12.95
CA GLU A 108 -1.05 11.00 12.86
C GLU A 108 -2.50 10.52 12.73
N HIS A 109 -2.71 9.34 12.14
CA HIS A 109 -4.05 8.79 11.85
C HIS A 109 -4.42 7.61 12.76
N ALA A 110 -3.49 7.13 13.59
CA ALA A 110 -3.64 5.93 14.39
C ALA A 110 -4.93 5.89 15.22
N SER A 111 -5.33 7.00 15.84
CA SER A 111 -6.56 7.04 16.65
C SER A 111 -7.83 6.86 15.81
N VAL A 112 -7.90 7.48 14.62
CA VAL A 112 -9.09 7.41 13.76
C VAL A 112 -9.21 6.03 13.13
N ASP A 113 -8.10 5.48 12.63
CA ASP A 113 -8.11 4.15 12.01
C ASP A 113 -8.33 3.05 13.04
N TYR A 114 -7.82 3.23 14.27
CA TYR A 114 -8.09 2.28 15.33
C TYR A 114 -9.57 2.26 15.72
N ALA A 115 -10.24 3.42 15.74
CA ALA A 115 -11.68 3.48 15.96
C ALA A 115 -12.44 2.74 14.86
N LEU A 116 -12.12 2.97 13.59
CA LEU A 116 -12.67 2.22 12.46
C LEU A 116 -12.44 0.71 12.62
N LEU A 117 -11.21 0.30 12.93
CA LEU A 117 -10.87 -1.13 13.09
C LEU A 117 -11.69 -1.78 14.21
N ARG A 118 -11.92 -1.07 15.33
CA ARG A 118 -12.76 -1.55 16.43
C ARG A 118 -14.20 -1.72 16.01
N GLU A 119 -14.78 -0.72 15.35
CA GLU A 119 -16.16 -0.77 14.85
C GLU A 119 -16.36 -1.97 13.91
N LEU A 120 -15.39 -2.23 13.03
CA LEU A 120 -15.43 -3.39 12.15
C LEU A 120 -15.29 -4.71 12.91
N ALA A 121 -14.39 -4.77 13.89
CA ALA A 121 -14.09 -5.97 14.69
C ALA A 121 -15.18 -6.31 15.74
N ASP A 122 -16.08 -5.37 16.06
CA ASP A 122 -17.19 -5.58 16.99
C ASP A 122 -18.42 -6.21 16.32
N VAL A 123 -18.42 -6.36 14.99
CA VAL A 123 -19.49 -7.00 14.23
C VAL A 123 -19.00 -8.33 13.68
N GLU A 124 -19.52 -9.42 14.24
CA GLU A 124 -19.23 -10.78 13.76
C GLU A 124 -19.82 -11.01 12.36
N PRO A 125 -19.07 -11.66 11.44
CA PRO A 125 -19.61 -12.11 10.17
C PRO A 125 -20.79 -13.06 10.33
N SER A 126 -21.78 -12.93 9.45
CA SER A 126 -22.98 -13.75 9.47
C SER A 126 -23.51 -14.01 8.06
N GLY A 127 -24.11 -15.18 7.84
CA GLY A 127 -24.69 -15.56 6.56
C GLY A 127 -23.75 -16.35 5.66
N GLU A 128 -24.20 -16.57 4.43
CA GLU A 128 -23.46 -17.30 3.39
C GLU A 128 -22.65 -16.33 2.52
N LEU A 129 -21.61 -16.87 1.87
CA LEU A 129 -20.88 -16.14 0.84
C LEU A 129 -21.84 -15.75 -0.29
N ILE A 130 -21.72 -14.51 -0.75
CA ILE A 130 -22.51 -13.98 -1.87
C ILE A 130 -21.64 -14.05 -3.13
N ASP A 131 -22.22 -14.54 -4.21
CA ASP A 131 -21.65 -14.36 -5.54
C ASP A 131 -21.71 -12.87 -5.91
N TYR A 132 -20.54 -12.25 -6.08
CA TYR A 132 -20.44 -10.82 -6.34
C TYR A 132 -20.74 -10.46 -7.80
N HIS A 133 -20.78 -11.43 -8.71
CA HIS A 133 -21.10 -11.18 -10.12
C HIS A 133 -22.53 -10.69 -10.28
N GLY A 134 -22.71 -9.61 -11.05
CA GLY A 134 -24.00 -8.96 -11.25
C GLY A 134 -24.51 -8.14 -10.06
N VAL A 135 -23.76 -8.09 -8.94
CA VAL A 135 -24.11 -7.28 -7.77
C VAL A 135 -23.23 -6.03 -7.73
N PRO A 136 -23.81 -4.82 -7.62
CA PRO A 136 -23.00 -3.62 -7.44
C PRO A 136 -22.15 -3.69 -6.17
N ILE A 137 -20.87 -3.33 -6.28
CA ILE A 137 -19.94 -3.24 -5.16
C ILE A 137 -19.60 -1.77 -4.95
N VAL A 138 -19.84 -1.26 -3.75
CA VAL A 138 -19.48 0.10 -3.35
C VAL A 138 -18.25 0.05 -2.44
N TRP A 139 -17.19 0.71 -2.88
CA TRP A 139 -15.92 0.77 -2.19
C TRP A 139 -15.89 1.99 -1.26
N ARG A 140 -16.00 1.76 0.04
CA ARG A 140 -16.04 2.81 1.08
C ARG A 140 -14.64 3.07 1.64
N ASN A 141 -14.51 4.18 2.37
CA ASN A 141 -13.30 4.52 3.15
C ASN A 141 -12.00 4.56 2.32
N GLY A 142 -12.10 4.87 1.02
CA GLY A 142 -10.95 4.85 0.10
C GLY A 142 -10.48 3.46 -0.32
N SER A 143 -11.18 2.38 0.05
CA SER A 143 -10.77 0.99 -0.23
C SER A 143 -10.57 0.66 -1.72
N ALA A 144 -11.23 1.40 -2.62
CA ALA A 144 -11.00 1.31 -4.06
C ALA A 144 -9.54 1.62 -4.45
N ALA A 145 -8.80 2.34 -3.62
CA ALA A 145 -7.39 2.60 -3.87
C ALA A 145 -6.56 1.32 -3.91
N VAL A 146 -6.96 0.25 -3.19
CA VAL A 146 -6.29 -1.07 -3.28
C VAL A 146 -6.61 -1.75 -4.60
N LEU A 147 -7.87 -1.72 -5.05
CA LEU A 147 -8.25 -2.22 -6.38
C LEU A 147 -7.42 -1.54 -7.48
N LEU A 148 -7.30 -0.22 -7.44
CA LEU A 148 -6.52 0.54 -8.41
C LEU A 148 -5.01 0.35 -8.25
N HIS A 149 -4.53 0.07 -7.04
CA HIS A 149 -3.13 -0.27 -6.79
C HIS A 149 -2.73 -1.52 -7.57
N GLU A 150 -3.53 -2.58 -7.46
CA GLU A 150 -3.28 -3.82 -8.19
C GLU A 150 -3.55 -3.66 -9.69
N ALA A 151 -4.65 -2.99 -10.07
CA ALA A 151 -5.10 -2.95 -11.45
C ALA A 151 -4.43 -1.89 -12.34
N ILE A 152 -3.85 -0.83 -11.76
CA ILE A 152 -3.13 0.23 -12.49
C ILE A 152 -1.69 0.30 -12.01
N GLY A 153 -1.51 0.37 -10.69
CA GLY A 153 -0.23 0.68 -10.07
C GLY A 153 0.87 -0.32 -10.42
N HIS A 154 0.69 -1.59 -10.05
CA HIS A 154 1.64 -2.64 -10.38
C HIS A 154 1.90 -2.79 -11.89
N PRO A 155 0.87 -2.83 -12.76
CA PRO A 155 1.09 -2.86 -14.21
C PRO A 155 1.99 -1.73 -14.74
N LEU A 156 1.91 -0.52 -14.17
CA LEU A 156 2.81 0.59 -14.53
C LEU A 156 4.25 0.32 -14.08
N GLU A 157 4.48 -0.27 -12.91
CA GLU A 157 5.83 -0.66 -12.47
C GLU A 157 6.45 -1.81 -13.30
N HIS A 158 5.62 -2.55 -14.03
CA HIS A 158 6.00 -3.63 -14.95
C HIS A 158 6.01 -3.19 -16.43
N GLU A 159 5.75 -1.92 -16.72
CA GLU A 159 5.69 -1.37 -18.09
C GLU A 159 4.71 -2.13 -19.00
N HIS A 160 3.62 -2.65 -18.43
CA HIS A 160 2.61 -3.34 -19.21
C HIS A 160 1.88 -2.39 -20.17
N ALA A 161 1.41 -2.96 -21.29
CA ALA A 161 0.64 -2.21 -22.27
C ALA A 161 -0.56 -1.51 -21.61
N ALA A 162 -0.80 -0.26 -22.03
CA ALA A 162 -1.96 0.49 -21.58
C ALA A 162 -3.26 -0.19 -22.02
N ILE A 163 -4.28 -0.12 -21.16
CA ILE A 163 -5.66 -0.49 -21.48
C ILE A 163 -6.54 0.74 -21.38
N GLU A 164 -7.77 0.63 -21.89
CA GLU A 164 -8.76 1.69 -21.81
C GLU A 164 -9.39 1.70 -20.41
N TRP A 165 -9.24 2.82 -19.72
CA TRP A 165 -9.92 3.13 -18.46
C TRP A 165 -11.11 4.05 -18.71
N PRO A 166 -12.12 4.09 -17.83
CA PRO A 166 -13.19 5.06 -17.94
C PRO A 166 -12.64 6.49 -18.04
N SER A 167 -13.04 7.24 -19.06
CA SER A 167 -12.46 8.55 -19.37
C SER A 167 -12.67 9.62 -18.30
N TRP A 168 -13.64 9.42 -17.42
CA TRP A 168 -13.93 10.27 -16.26
C TRP A 168 -13.07 9.95 -15.03
N LEU A 169 -12.38 8.79 -15.01
CA LEU A 169 -11.51 8.36 -13.92
C LEU A 169 -10.09 8.85 -14.18
N HIS A 170 -9.52 9.57 -13.21
CA HIS A 170 -8.12 9.95 -13.21
C HIS A 170 -7.40 9.24 -12.06
N VAL A 171 -6.24 8.64 -12.36
CA VAL A 171 -5.41 7.97 -11.35
C VAL A 171 -3.97 8.43 -11.53
N ASP A 172 -3.46 9.15 -10.53
CA ASP A 172 -2.06 9.54 -10.45
C ASP A 172 -1.28 8.50 -9.66
N VAL A 173 -0.21 7.99 -10.27
CA VAL A 173 0.66 6.94 -9.71
C VAL A 173 2.12 7.33 -9.92
N PRO A 174 2.65 8.29 -9.15
CA PRO A 174 4.06 8.65 -9.21
C PRO A 174 4.96 7.45 -8.90
N LEU A 175 5.84 7.14 -9.84
CA LEU A 175 6.87 6.12 -9.70
C LEU A 175 8.22 6.76 -9.35
N ARG A 176 8.98 6.11 -8.48
CA ARG A 176 10.35 6.49 -8.10
C ARG A 176 11.20 5.24 -7.96
N ILE A 177 12.51 5.41 -8.14
CA ILE A 177 13.47 4.37 -7.77
C ILE A 177 13.50 4.28 -6.25
N ARG A 178 13.11 3.14 -5.68
CA ARG A 178 13.01 2.90 -4.24
C ARG A 178 13.63 1.55 -3.87
N ARG A 179 14.04 1.40 -2.62
CA ARG A 179 14.47 0.13 -2.04
C ARG A 179 14.03 0.02 -0.59
N ALA A 180 13.72 -1.20 -0.11
CA ALA A 180 13.28 -1.42 1.27
C ALA A 180 14.44 -1.39 2.27
N THR A 181 15.60 -1.92 1.88
CA THR A 181 16.83 -1.98 2.69
C THR A 181 18.06 -1.62 1.87
N PHE A 182 19.19 -1.42 2.54
CA PHE A 182 20.49 -1.21 1.89
C PHE A 182 21.04 -2.45 1.16
N ARG A 183 20.46 -3.63 1.40
CA ARG A 183 20.85 -4.88 0.73
C ARG A 183 20.05 -5.13 -0.55
N ASP A 184 19.00 -4.36 -0.76
CA ASP A 184 18.11 -4.54 -1.87
C ASP A 184 18.58 -3.79 -3.11
N VAL A 185 18.31 -4.42 -4.26
CA VAL A 185 18.41 -3.76 -5.56
C VAL A 185 17.26 -2.76 -5.67
N PRO A 186 17.55 -1.49 -6.01
CA PRO A 186 16.50 -0.50 -6.16
C PRO A 186 15.62 -0.81 -7.37
N LEU A 187 14.31 -0.64 -7.20
CA LEU A 187 13.31 -0.90 -8.23
C LEU A 187 12.48 0.35 -8.48
N LEU A 188 11.93 0.47 -9.68
CA LEU A 188 10.90 1.46 -9.95
C LEU A 188 9.62 1.04 -9.22
N ARG A 189 9.18 1.87 -8.28
CA ARG A 189 8.09 1.57 -7.34
C ARG A 189 7.16 2.76 -7.15
N MET A 190 5.88 2.50 -6.95
CA MET A 190 4.88 3.51 -6.58
C MET A 190 5.28 4.22 -5.28
N THR A 191 5.01 5.52 -5.15
CA THR A 191 5.08 6.22 -3.85
C THR A 191 3.71 6.42 -3.23
N THR A 192 2.76 6.80 -4.08
CA THR A 192 1.38 7.11 -3.73
C THR A 192 0.48 6.75 -4.91
N LEU A 193 -0.77 6.42 -4.63
CA LEU A 193 -1.83 6.30 -5.62
C LEU A 193 -2.96 7.24 -5.22
N ILE A 194 -3.34 8.13 -6.14
CA ILE A 194 -4.41 9.09 -5.91
C ILE A 194 -5.40 8.97 -7.06
N ALA A 195 -6.58 8.47 -6.76
CA ALA A 195 -7.69 8.42 -7.69
C ALA A 195 -8.66 9.59 -7.46
N SER A 196 -9.22 10.10 -8.54
CA SER A 196 -10.30 11.08 -8.55
C SER A 196 -11.25 10.82 -9.74
N GLY A 197 -12.50 11.24 -9.61
CA GLY A 197 -13.50 11.10 -10.66
C GLY A 197 -14.27 12.41 -10.86
N VAL A 198 -14.74 12.65 -12.08
CA VAL A 198 -15.55 13.84 -12.41
C VAL A 198 -16.92 13.42 -12.94
N GLY A 199 -17.99 13.89 -12.29
CA GLY A 199 -19.33 13.90 -12.87
C GLY A 199 -20.06 12.55 -12.94
N GLN A 200 -19.62 11.54 -12.19
CA GLN A 200 -20.15 10.17 -12.26
C GLN A 200 -20.74 9.70 -10.91
N ALA A 201 -21.67 10.47 -10.35
CA ALA A 201 -22.36 10.11 -9.10
C ALA A 201 -23.35 8.95 -9.32
N PHE A 202 -23.66 8.22 -8.25
CA PHE A 202 -24.59 7.09 -8.30
C PHE A 202 -25.70 7.18 -7.26
N GLN A 203 -26.85 6.58 -7.55
CA GLN A 203 -27.94 6.49 -6.59
C GLN A 203 -27.72 5.33 -5.61
N PRO A 204 -28.25 5.40 -4.38
CA PRO A 204 -28.25 4.26 -3.48
C PRO A 204 -28.93 3.05 -4.13
N VAL A 205 -28.17 1.97 -4.27
CA VAL A 205 -28.65 0.68 -4.78
C VAL A 205 -28.27 -0.43 -3.79
N PRO A 206 -29.04 -1.52 -3.71
CA PRO A 206 -28.60 -2.72 -3.01
C PRO A 206 -27.22 -3.13 -3.53
N SER A 207 -26.24 -3.14 -2.64
CA SER A 207 -24.83 -3.28 -3.01
C SER A 207 -24.04 -3.93 -1.90
N ILE A 208 -22.95 -4.59 -2.29
CA ILE A 208 -21.91 -5.03 -1.36
C ILE A 208 -21.06 -3.81 -1.03
N GLU A 209 -21.07 -3.38 0.22
CA GLU A 209 -20.24 -2.28 0.69
C GLU A 209 -18.91 -2.80 1.24
N VAL A 210 -17.83 -2.67 0.48
CA VAL A 210 -16.48 -3.02 0.92
C VAL A 210 -15.96 -1.93 1.84
N LEU A 211 -15.62 -2.31 3.08
CA LEU A 211 -15.16 -1.39 4.12
C LEU A 211 -13.67 -1.53 4.41
N LEU A 212 -13.12 -2.74 4.24
CA LEU A 212 -11.71 -3.05 4.48
C LEU A 212 -11.25 -4.19 3.56
N VAL A 213 -10.10 -3.98 2.92
CA VAL A 213 -9.38 -4.95 2.10
C VAL A 213 -8.12 -5.38 2.87
N ALA A 214 -7.95 -6.68 3.09
CA ALA A 214 -6.79 -7.24 3.80
C ALA A 214 -5.50 -7.12 2.98
N GLY A 215 -5.62 -7.26 1.66
CA GLY A 215 -4.52 -7.20 0.72
C GLY A 215 -5.01 -7.42 -0.71
N GLY A 216 -4.10 -7.27 -1.64
CA GLY A 216 -4.32 -7.54 -3.05
C GLY A 216 -3.08 -8.15 -3.67
N GLU A 217 -3.27 -8.78 -4.82
CA GLU A 217 -2.22 -9.37 -5.62
C GLU A 217 -2.47 -9.05 -7.09
N TYR A 218 -1.39 -8.71 -7.79
CA TYR A 218 -1.37 -8.61 -9.23
C TYR A 218 -0.44 -9.68 -9.80
N GLU A 219 -0.98 -10.60 -10.61
CA GLU A 219 -0.19 -11.59 -11.35
C GLU A 219 0.20 -11.01 -12.72
N PRO A 220 1.49 -10.68 -12.96
CA PRO A 220 1.87 -9.98 -14.18
C PRO A 220 1.67 -10.79 -15.47
N LEU A 221 1.80 -12.12 -15.42
CA LEU A 221 1.72 -12.95 -16.62
C LEU A 221 0.30 -13.07 -17.16
N THR A 222 -0.68 -13.22 -16.28
CA THR A 222 -2.11 -13.33 -16.65
C THR A 222 -2.85 -11.99 -16.56
N GLN A 223 -2.20 -10.98 -15.98
CA GLN A 223 -2.79 -9.68 -15.66
C GLN A 223 -4.04 -9.80 -14.78
N THR A 224 -4.02 -10.78 -13.88
CA THR A 224 -5.10 -11.05 -12.94
C THR A 224 -4.90 -10.20 -11.68
N VAL A 225 -5.98 -9.59 -11.22
CA VAL A 225 -6.08 -8.85 -9.97
C VAL A 225 -6.89 -9.68 -8.99
N THR A 226 -6.30 -10.00 -7.86
CA THR A 226 -6.96 -10.68 -6.75
C THR A 226 -7.03 -9.74 -5.56
N LEU A 227 -8.19 -9.61 -4.93
CA LEU A 227 -8.38 -8.81 -3.72
C LEU A 227 -8.97 -9.66 -2.61
N HIS A 228 -8.38 -9.59 -1.41
CA HIS A 228 -8.87 -10.27 -0.23
C HIS A 228 -9.71 -9.29 0.61
N ILE A 229 -11.02 -9.45 0.59
CA ILE A 229 -11.95 -8.56 1.29
C ILE A 229 -12.07 -9.01 2.75
N ALA A 230 -11.65 -8.15 3.67
CA ALA A 230 -11.62 -8.45 5.11
C ALA A 230 -12.96 -8.13 5.78
N ALA A 231 -13.59 -7.02 5.38
CA ALA A 231 -14.87 -6.60 5.92
C ALA A 231 -15.73 -5.95 4.82
N ALA A 232 -16.92 -6.51 4.62
CA ALA A 232 -17.94 -5.93 3.77
C ALA A 232 -19.33 -6.08 4.39
N ASN A 233 -20.29 -5.28 3.92
CA ASN A 233 -21.69 -5.43 4.27
C ASN A 233 -22.54 -5.69 3.02
N TYR A 234 -23.64 -6.41 3.18
CA TYR A 234 -24.70 -6.48 2.18
C TYR A 234 -26.05 -6.48 2.90
N GLU A 235 -26.96 -5.58 2.49
CA GLU A 235 -28.29 -5.44 3.10
C GLU A 235 -28.25 -5.32 4.64
N GLY A 236 -27.27 -4.59 5.16
CA GLY A 236 -27.08 -4.36 6.61
C GLY A 236 -26.46 -5.53 7.39
N ARG A 237 -26.01 -6.60 6.72
CA ARG A 237 -25.34 -7.74 7.35
C ARG A 237 -23.85 -7.77 7.01
N ARG A 238 -23.02 -8.10 8.01
CA ARG A 238 -21.58 -8.35 7.81
C ARG A 238 -21.38 -9.67 7.07
N LEU A 239 -20.74 -9.60 5.91
CA LEU A 239 -20.38 -10.79 5.14
C LEU A 239 -19.13 -11.47 5.73
N PRO A 240 -18.98 -12.80 5.57
CA PRO A 240 -17.69 -13.47 5.79
C PRO A 240 -16.63 -12.91 4.83
N PRO A 241 -15.33 -12.96 5.19
CA PRO A 241 -14.25 -12.62 4.27
C PRO A 241 -14.34 -13.41 2.97
N PHE A 242 -14.04 -12.76 1.84
CA PHE A 242 -14.12 -13.36 0.51
C PHE A 242 -13.09 -12.74 -0.44
N GLU A 243 -12.98 -13.30 -1.63
CA GLU A 243 -12.03 -12.86 -2.66
C GLU A 243 -12.76 -12.36 -3.90
N ILE A 244 -12.18 -11.36 -4.55
CA ILE A 244 -12.56 -10.92 -5.89
C ILE A 244 -11.36 -11.20 -6.79
N THR A 245 -11.55 -11.95 -7.88
CA THR A 245 -10.47 -12.31 -8.81
C THR A 245 -10.89 -12.01 -10.23
N GLU A 246 -10.26 -11.03 -10.86
CA GLU A 246 -10.68 -10.48 -12.15
C GLU A 246 -9.49 -10.14 -13.05
N SER A 247 -9.69 -10.11 -14.36
CA SER A 247 -8.67 -9.56 -15.26
C SER A 247 -8.60 -8.04 -15.10
N ARG A 248 -7.44 -7.44 -15.39
CA ARG A 248 -7.27 -5.99 -15.40
C ARG A 248 -8.31 -5.27 -16.29
N GLU A 249 -8.62 -5.83 -17.45
CA GLU A 249 -9.65 -5.30 -18.36
C GLU A 249 -11.07 -5.48 -17.81
N ALA A 250 -11.34 -6.57 -17.09
CA ALA A 250 -12.61 -6.77 -16.41
C ALA A 250 -12.81 -5.73 -15.30
N VAL A 251 -11.77 -5.45 -14.51
CA VAL A 251 -11.76 -4.35 -13.53
C VAL A 251 -12.04 -3.01 -14.20
N ALA A 252 -11.33 -2.67 -15.28
CA ALA A 252 -11.52 -1.40 -15.98
C ALA A 252 -12.97 -1.22 -16.48
N ARG A 253 -13.57 -2.28 -17.03
CA ARG A 253 -14.97 -2.27 -17.48
C ARG A 253 -15.99 -2.24 -16.34
N ALA A 254 -15.66 -2.84 -15.20
CA ALA A 254 -16.55 -2.92 -14.06
C ALA A 254 -16.70 -1.58 -13.34
N ILE A 255 -15.72 -0.68 -13.43
CA ILE A 255 -15.79 0.65 -12.79
C ILE A 255 -16.86 1.51 -13.48
N VAL A 256 -17.97 1.76 -12.77
CA VAL A 256 -19.15 2.45 -13.35
C VAL A 256 -19.38 3.85 -12.78
N ALA A 257 -18.90 4.13 -11.57
CA ALA A 257 -19.16 5.40 -10.89
C ALA A 257 -18.10 5.75 -9.82
N ALA A 258 -17.98 7.04 -9.53
CA ALA A 258 -17.19 7.58 -8.42
C ALA A 258 -17.80 8.87 -7.90
N GLU A 259 -17.89 9.02 -6.57
CA GLU A 259 -18.52 10.16 -5.92
C GLU A 259 -17.72 10.69 -4.73
N GLY A 260 -17.89 11.99 -4.48
CA GLY A 260 -17.31 12.67 -3.33
C GLY A 260 -15.83 13.01 -3.47
N GLU A 261 -15.27 13.46 -2.35
CA GLU A 261 -13.84 13.76 -2.25
C GLU A 261 -13.01 12.48 -2.19
N THR A 262 -11.75 12.59 -2.62
CA THR A 262 -10.79 11.52 -2.47
C THR A 262 -10.54 11.24 -0.99
N LEU A 263 -10.82 10.01 -0.56
CA LEU A 263 -10.64 9.54 0.82
C LEU A 263 -9.31 8.79 0.96
N ARG A 264 -8.64 9.00 2.09
CA ARG A 264 -7.46 8.23 2.46
C ARG A 264 -7.87 6.83 2.89
N TYR A 265 -7.36 5.81 2.23
CA TYR A 265 -7.36 4.45 2.74
C TYR A 265 -6.24 4.29 3.76
N PRO A 266 -6.45 3.57 4.88
CA PRO A 266 -5.33 3.18 5.72
C PRO A 266 -4.27 2.47 4.88
N GLY A 267 -3.00 2.89 5.03
CA GLY A 267 -1.93 2.68 4.06
C GLY A 267 -1.76 1.24 3.55
N VAL A 268 -1.10 1.09 2.41
CA VAL A 268 -0.79 -0.21 1.80
C VAL A 268 0.69 -0.50 1.95
N VAL A 269 1.03 -1.70 2.42
CA VAL A 269 2.40 -2.23 2.33
C VAL A 269 2.48 -3.02 1.04
N CYS A 270 3.13 -2.43 0.03
CA CYS A 270 3.30 -3.00 -1.29
C CYS A 270 4.57 -3.87 -1.29
N SER A 271 4.43 -5.16 -1.60
CA SER A 271 5.54 -6.09 -1.70
C SER A 271 5.85 -6.44 -3.15
N ARG A 272 7.12 -6.35 -3.55
CA ARG A 272 7.60 -6.79 -4.86
C ARG A 272 9.05 -7.23 -4.75
N GLU A 273 9.39 -8.40 -5.31
CA GLU A 273 10.73 -9.01 -5.19
C GLU A 273 11.23 -9.08 -3.74
N GLY A 274 10.33 -9.37 -2.79
CA GLY A 274 10.63 -9.43 -1.36
C GLY A 274 10.83 -8.08 -0.66
N GLN A 275 10.66 -6.95 -1.38
CA GLN A 275 10.79 -5.61 -0.83
C GLN A 275 9.44 -5.00 -0.46
N GLU A 276 9.22 -4.82 0.83
CA GLU A 276 8.04 -4.19 1.40
C GLU A 276 8.23 -2.68 1.52
N LEU A 277 7.39 -1.92 0.82
CA LEU A 277 7.41 -0.46 0.83
C LEU A 277 6.01 0.08 1.08
N VAL A 278 5.94 1.11 1.90
CA VAL A 278 4.67 1.79 2.18
C VAL A 278 4.30 2.67 1.00
N VAL A 279 3.03 2.59 0.60
CA VAL A 279 2.42 3.39 -0.47
C VAL A 279 1.18 4.06 0.11
N GLY A 280 1.10 5.39 -0.04
CA GLY A 280 -0.10 6.13 0.33
C GLY A 280 -1.21 5.90 -0.68
N SER A 281 -2.42 5.58 -0.23
CA SER A 281 -3.50 5.12 -1.11
C SER A 281 -4.76 5.94 -0.87
N PHE A 282 -5.28 6.55 -1.94
CA PHE A 282 -6.36 7.50 -1.86
C PHE A 282 -7.34 7.30 -3.02
N ALA A 283 -8.63 7.16 -2.71
CA ALA A 283 -9.68 7.04 -3.70
C ALA A 283 -11.00 7.63 -3.20
N PRO A 284 -11.85 8.19 -4.07
CA PRO A 284 -13.22 8.54 -3.71
C PRO A 284 -14.03 7.28 -3.39
N VAL A 285 -15.28 7.46 -2.99
CA VAL A 285 -16.22 6.33 -2.99
C VAL A 285 -16.44 5.92 -4.44
N MET A 286 -16.23 4.65 -4.76
CA MET A 286 -16.37 4.13 -6.11
C MET A 286 -17.38 2.99 -6.16
N MET A 287 -17.96 2.77 -7.34
CA MET A 287 -18.80 1.60 -7.59
C MET A 287 -18.22 0.78 -8.73
N THR A 288 -18.18 -0.54 -8.53
CA THR A 288 -17.92 -1.51 -9.58
C THR A 288 -19.12 -2.44 -9.78
N LEU A 289 -19.30 -2.94 -11.00
CA LEU A 289 -20.27 -3.97 -11.36
C LEU A 289 -19.58 -5.00 -12.26
N PHE A 290 -19.20 -6.13 -11.68
CA PHE A 290 -18.60 -7.25 -12.42
C PHE A 290 -19.69 -8.05 -13.13
N ALA A 291 -19.41 -8.45 -14.37
CA ALA A 291 -20.33 -9.19 -15.23
C ALA A 291 -20.26 -10.70 -15.00
#